data_AF-A0AAX3YAY7-F1
#
_entry.id   AF-A0AAX3YAY7-F1
#
_cell.length_a   1.000
_cell.length_b   1.000
_cell.length_c   1.000
_cell.angle_alpha   90.00
_cell.angle_beta   90.00
_cell.angle_gamma   90.00
#
_symmetry.space_group_name_H-M   'P 1'
#
loop_
_entity.id
_entity.type
_entity.pdbx_description
1 polymer ?
#
loop_
_entity_poly.entity_id
_entity_poly.type
_entity_poly.pdbx_seq_one_letter_code
_entity_poly.pdbx_strand_id
1 'polypeptide(L)'
;MHARCRDTGAELFFARDGEGRGARIRRERQAKAVCATCPVQRECHTHAITVGEPYGVWGGTSEADRRWRDPDSPPRDATTRNGRKRPLRISSKHSAPGHNPVRRTSPNGAQVWAKATMS
;
A
#
# COMPACT_ATOMS: atom_id res chain seq x y z
N MET A 1 -18.02 22.60 18.11
CA MET A 1 -17.02 21.96 17.22
C MET A 1 -17.33 20.48 17.17
N HIS A 2 -17.57 19.90 15.99
CA HIS A 2 -18.03 18.51 15.85
C HIS A 2 -17.12 17.69 14.93
N ALA A 3 -17.17 16.37 15.09
CA ALA A 3 -16.42 15.45 14.25
C ALA A 3 -17.09 15.30 12.86
N ARG A 4 -16.31 15.48 11.78
CA ARG A 4 -16.80 15.37 10.39
C ARG A 4 -17.29 13.97 10.01
N CYS A 5 -16.83 12.93 10.72
CA CYS A 5 -17.26 11.55 10.48
C CYS A 5 -18.77 11.33 10.74
N ARG A 6 -19.42 12.22 11.50
CA ARG A 6 -20.86 12.12 11.77
C ARG A 6 -21.72 12.31 10.52
N ASP A 7 -21.22 13.03 9.52
CA ASP A 7 -21.95 13.35 8.29
C ASP A 7 -21.75 12.30 7.18
N THR A 8 -20.79 11.38 7.36
CA THR A 8 -20.36 10.41 6.31
C THR A 8 -20.77 8.96 6.57
N GLY A 9 -21.29 8.66 7.77
CA GLY A 9 -21.71 7.32 8.16
C GLY A 9 -20.56 6.43 8.67
N ALA A 10 -20.88 5.56 9.63
CA ALA A 10 -19.88 4.73 10.33
C ALA A 10 -19.22 3.67 9.44
N GLU A 11 -19.92 3.15 8.41
CA GLU A 11 -19.39 2.12 7.51
C GLU A 11 -18.14 2.55 6.73
N LEU A 12 -17.90 3.86 6.59
CA LEU A 12 -16.69 4.35 5.96
C LEU A 12 -15.47 4.14 6.88
N PHE A 13 -15.65 4.26 8.18
CA PHE A 13 -14.56 4.24 9.15
C PHE A 13 -14.27 2.83 9.66
N PHE A 14 -15.29 1.99 9.74
CA PHE A 14 -15.20 0.62 10.28
C PHE A 14 -15.39 -0.42 9.17
N ALA A 15 -14.60 -1.49 9.19
CA ALA A 15 -14.70 -2.55 8.19
C ALA A 15 -16.01 -3.32 8.33
N ARG A 16 -16.55 -3.81 7.22
CA ARG A 16 -17.64 -4.78 7.20
C ARG A 16 -17.07 -6.19 7.20
N ASP A 17 -17.82 -7.15 7.75
CA ASP A 17 -17.41 -8.56 7.73
C ASP A 17 -17.21 -9.05 6.29
N GLY A 18 -16.15 -9.82 6.08
CA GLY A 18 -15.81 -10.34 4.75
C GLY A 18 -15.28 -9.31 3.74
N GLU A 19 -14.92 -8.09 4.18
CA GLU A 19 -14.37 -7.07 3.29
C GLU A 19 -13.04 -7.54 2.65
N GLY A 20 -13.02 -7.62 1.32
CA GLY A 20 -11.81 -7.93 0.57
C GLY A 20 -10.74 -6.86 0.73
N ARG A 21 -9.46 -7.26 0.69
CA ARG A 21 -8.31 -6.36 0.92
C ARG A 21 -8.33 -5.07 0.08
N GLY A 22 -8.71 -5.17 -1.19
CA GLY A 22 -8.78 -4.00 -2.08
C GLY A 22 -9.89 -3.02 -1.70
N ALA A 23 -11.05 -3.52 -1.28
CA ALA A 23 -12.15 -2.69 -0.77
C ALA A 23 -11.73 -1.97 0.51
N ARG A 24 -11.10 -2.71 1.44
CA ARG A 24 -10.55 -2.16 2.68
C ARG A 24 -9.62 -0.98 2.45
N ILE A 25 -8.63 -1.14 1.56
CA ILE A 25 -7.66 -0.09 1.25
C ILE A 25 -8.35 1.17 0.70
N ARG A 26 -9.34 1.01 -0.20
CA ARG A 26 -10.09 2.14 -0.76
C ARG A 26 -10.90 2.87 0.31
N ARG A 27 -11.63 2.11 1.14
CA ARG A 27 -12.43 2.64 2.24
C ARG A 27 -11.55 3.39 3.24
N GLU A 28 -10.45 2.79 3.69
CA GLU A 28 -9.51 3.43 4.62
C GLU A 28 -8.94 4.73 4.03
N ARG A 29 -8.61 4.76 2.73
CA ARG A 29 -8.14 5.98 2.07
C ARG A 29 -9.21 7.07 2.07
N GLN A 30 -10.47 6.73 1.80
CA GLN A 30 -11.59 7.67 1.83
C GLN A 30 -11.84 8.20 3.25
N ALA A 31 -11.87 7.32 4.25
CA ALA A 31 -12.03 7.70 5.66
C ALA A 31 -10.91 8.67 6.12
N LYS A 32 -9.66 8.37 5.75
CA LYS A 32 -8.51 9.25 6.05
C LYS A 32 -8.65 10.64 5.43
N ALA A 33 -9.18 10.73 4.21
CA ALA A 33 -9.42 12.02 3.54
C ALA A 33 -10.46 12.86 4.31
N VAL A 34 -11.50 12.24 4.86
CA VAL A 34 -12.47 12.93 5.73
C VAL A 34 -11.78 13.41 7.01
N CYS A 35 -11.00 12.54 7.66
CA CYS A 35 -10.26 12.90 8.88
C CYS A 35 -9.27 14.03 8.67
N ALA A 36 -8.67 14.18 7.47
CA ALA A 36 -7.65 15.19 7.18
C ALA A 36 -8.13 16.64 7.39
N THR A 37 -9.43 16.88 7.30
CA THR A 37 -10.04 18.21 7.47
C THR A 37 -10.85 18.33 8.77
N CYS A 38 -10.79 17.31 9.63
CA CYS A 38 -11.59 17.23 10.85
C CYS A 38 -10.94 18.02 12.00
N PRO A 39 -11.65 18.94 12.65
CA PRO A 39 -11.06 19.79 13.70
C PRO A 39 -10.63 19.01 14.95
N VAL A 40 -11.31 17.91 15.27
CA VAL A 40 -11.04 17.05 16.43
C VAL A 40 -10.08 15.90 16.13
N GLN A 41 -9.31 15.99 15.04
CA GLN A 41 -8.44 14.90 14.56
C GLN A 41 -7.46 14.42 15.65
N ARG A 42 -6.78 15.36 16.32
CA ARG A 42 -5.77 15.06 17.34
C ARG A 42 -6.38 14.35 18.55
N GLU A 43 -7.47 14.87 19.07
CA GLU A 43 -8.17 14.30 20.24
C GLU A 43 -8.70 12.90 19.92
N CYS A 44 -9.30 12.73 18.73
CA CYS A 44 -9.79 11.44 18.24
C CYS A 44 -8.66 10.41 18.10
N HIS A 45 -7.50 10.83 17.58
CA HIS A 45 -6.32 9.97 17.47
C HIS A 45 -5.79 9.55 18.85
N THR A 46 -5.64 10.50 19.77
CA THR A 46 -5.19 10.23 21.14
C THR A 46 -6.13 9.26 21.84
N HIS A 47 -7.44 9.48 21.75
CA HIS A 47 -8.43 8.59 22.34
C HIS A 47 -8.29 7.15 21.83
N ALA A 48 -8.15 6.97 20.51
CA ALA A 48 -8.02 5.64 19.90
C ALA A 48 -6.75 4.89 20.37
N ILE A 49 -5.65 5.61 20.62
CA ILE A 49 -4.44 5.00 21.18
C ILE A 49 -4.63 4.68 22.66
N THR A 50 -5.14 5.62 23.45
CA THR A 50 -5.30 5.46 24.91
C THR A 50 -6.22 4.29 25.27
N VAL A 51 -7.31 4.10 24.51
CA VAL A 51 -8.28 3.02 24.74
C VAL A 51 -7.88 1.73 24.01
N GLY A 52 -6.90 1.78 23.11
CA GLY A 52 -6.46 0.63 22.32
C GLY A 52 -7.50 0.18 21.29
N GLU A 53 -8.14 1.13 20.62
CA GLU A 53 -9.21 0.84 19.66
C GLU A 53 -8.74 -0.07 18.51
N PRO A 54 -9.22 -1.33 18.45
CA PRO A 54 -8.58 -2.38 17.67
C PRO A 54 -8.88 -2.30 16.17
N TYR A 55 -9.95 -1.60 15.78
CA TYR A 55 -10.44 -1.57 14.41
C TYR A 55 -10.74 -0.16 13.91
N GLY A 56 -10.82 -0.04 12.58
CA GLY A 56 -11.28 1.16 11.90
C GLY A 56 -10.28 2.33 11.84
N VAL A 57 -10.73 3.41 11.23
CA VAL A 57 -9.95 4.64 11.02
C VAL A 57 -10.32 5.68 12.08
N TRP A 58 -9.33 6.13 12.83
CA TRP A 58 -9.47 7.10 13.91
C TRP A 58 -8.45 8.21 13.75
N GLY A 59 -8.89 9.48 13.80
CA GLY A 59 -7.98 10.62 13.73
C GLY A 59 -7.01 10.61 12.52
N GLY A 60 -7.40 10.02 11.40
CA GLY A 60 -6.57 9.91 10.20
C GLY A 60 -5.62 8.71 10.14
N THR A 61 -5.66 7.80 11.11
CA THR A 61 -4.86 6.56 11.12
C THR A 61 -5.76 5.33 11.05
N SER A 62 -5.36 4.34 10.25
CA SER A 62 -5.97 3.00 10.25
C SER A 62 -5.43 2.17 11.41
N GLU A 63 -6.09 1.06 11.71
CA GLU A 63 -5.56 0.03 12.63
C GLU A 63 -4.09 -0.31 12.31
N ALA A 64 -3.77 -0.54 11.03
CA ALA A 64 -2.42 -0.89 10.63
C ALA A 64 -1.42 0.22 10.97
N ASP A 65 -1.78 1.49 10.71
CA ASP A 65 -0.90 2.62 11.02
C ASP A 65 -0.67 2.77 12.53
N ARG A 66 -1.70 2.51 13.36
CA ARG A 66 -1.58 2.54 14.82
C ARG A 66 -0.66 1.44 15.33
N ARG A 67 -0.82 0.20 14.82
CA ARG A 67 0.05 -0.93 15.18
C ARG A 67 1.53 -0.72 14.80
N TRP A 68 1.83 0.04 13.74
CA TRP A 68 3.22 0.34 13.38
C TRP A 68 3.88 1.36 14.30
N ARG A 69 3.09 2.22 14.95
CA ARG A 69 3.57 3.35 15.76
C ARG A 69 3.62 3.01 17.25
N ASP A 70 2.90 1.97 17.67
CA ASP A 70 2.94 1.42 19.02
C ASP A 70 4.13 0.44 19.16
N PRO A 71 5.12 0.72 20.03
CA PRO A 71 6.27 -0.16 20.25
C PRO A 71 5.91 -1.47 20.97
N ASP A 72 4.80 -1.52 21.69
CA ASP A 72 4.34 -2.70 22.46
C ASP A 72 3.34 -3.55 21.67
N SER A 73 2.88 -3.08 20.52
CA SER A 73 2.00 -3.85 19.64
C SER A 73 2.72 -5.11 19.13
N PRO A 74 2.15 -6.31 19.32
CA PRO A 74 2.79 -7.53 18.88
C PRO A 74 2.97 -7.49 17.35
N PRO A 75 4.16 -7.86 16.82
CA PRO A 75 4.37 -7.92 15.39
C PRO A 75 3.27 -8.80 14.78
N ARG A 76 2.64 -8.33 13.70
CA ARG A 76 1.73 -9.17 12.90
C ARG A 76 2.46 -10.48 12.60
N ASP A 77 1.99 -11.60 13.18
CA ASP A 77 2.66 -12.91 13.12
C ASP A 77 3.33 -13.14 11.77
N ALA A 78 4.62 -12.85 11.73
CA ALA A 78 5.44 -13.02 10.53
C ALA A 78 5.65 -14.52 10.25
N THR A 79 5.35 -15.36 11.24
CA THR A 79 5.60 -16.79 11.31
C THR A 79 4.76 -17.61 10.31
N THR A 80 3.56 -17.15 9.95
CA THR A 80 2.77 -17.78 8.86
C THR A 80 3.18 -17.29 7.47
N ARG A 81 4.23 -16.47 7.36
CA ARG A 81 4.90 -16.19 6.08
C ARG A 81 6.08 -17.14 5.89
N ASN A 82 5.86 -18.44 6.08
CA ASN A 82 6.73 -19.47 5.51
C ASN A 82 6.51 -19.59 3.99
N GLY A 83 6.52 -18.46 3.30
CA GLY A 83 6.61 -18.35 1.86
C GLY A 83 7.98 -17.75 1.59
N ARG A 84 8.95 -18.60 1.28
CA ARG A 84 10.30 -18.27 0.83
C ARG A 84 10.29 -16.90 0.17
N LYS A 85 10.98 -15.92 0.76
CA LYS A 85 11.17 -14.59 0.15
C LYS A 85 11.94 -14.81 -1.15
N ARG A 86 11.24 -15.14 -2.23
CA ARG A 86 11.82 -15.17 -3.57
C ARG A 86 12.23 -13.72 -3.81
N PRO A 87 13.52 -13.44 -4.07
CA PRO A 87 13.91 -12.08 -4.40
C PRO A 87 13.03 -11.63 -5.56
N LEU A 88 12.51 -10.41 -5.45
CA LEU A 88 11.77 -9.77 -6.55
C LEU A 88 12.74 -9.65 -7.73
N ARG A 89 12.78 -10.65 -8.60
CA ARG A 89 13.53 -10.58 -9.85
C ARG A 89 12.64 -9.86 -10.85
N ILE A 90 13.05 -8.64 -11.23
CA ILE A 90 12.50 -7.96 -12.40
C ILE A 90 12.71 -8.93 -13.57
N SER A 91 11.62 -9.50 -14.07
CA SER A 91 11.68 -10.45 -15.16
C SER A 91 12.18 -9.71 -16.40
N SER A 92 13.28 -10.20 -16.99
CA SER A 92 13.91 -9.69 -18.22
C SER A 92 13.00 -9.65 -19.44
N LYS A 93 11.79 -10.22 -19.34
CA LYS A 93 10.73 -10.12 -20.35
C LYS A 93 10.06 -8.74 -20.43
N HIS A 94 10.31 -7.86 -19.46
CA HIS A 94 9.85 -6.47 -19.52
C HIS A 94 11.08 -5.59 -19.80
N SER A 95 11.12 -4.96 -20.97
CA SER A 95 12.11 -3.91 -21.25
C SER A 95 11.87 -2.75 -20.29
N ALA A 96 12.95 -2.18 -19.74
CA ALA A 96 12.82 -1.01 -18.89
C ALA A 96 12.17 0.13 -19.69
N PRO A 97 11.21 0.86 -19.12
CA PRO A 97 10.61 2.00 -19.81
C PRO A 97 11.71 3.04 -20.08
N GLY A 98 11.92 3.39 -21.36
CA GLY A 98 12.85 4.44 -21.77
C GLY A 98 14.03 4.03 -22.66
N HIS A 99 14.21 2.74 -22.99
CA HIS A 99 15.23 2.36 -23.99
C HIS A 99 14.68 2.50 -25.41
N ASN A 100 15.07 3.58 -26.11
CA ASN A 100 14.82 3.73 -27.54
C ASN A 100 16.05 3.21 -28.33
N PRO A 101 16.02 2.00 -28.92
CA PRO A 101 17.14 1.53 -29.73
C PRO A 101 17.17 2.32 -31.05
N VAL A 102 18.19 3.16 -31.22
CA VAL A 102 18.42 3.88 -32.47
C VAL A 102 18.59 2.85 -33.59
N ARG A 103 17.63 2.81 -34.52
CA ARG A 103 17.69 2.02 -35.76
C ARG A 103 18.91 2.46 -36.56
N ARG A 104 19.98 1.67 -36.57
CA ARG A 104 21.04 1.80 -37.58
C ARG A 104 20.62 1.00 -38.81
N THR A 105 20.22 1.68 -39.87
CA THR A 105 20.06 1.10 -41.21
C THR A 105 21.44 0.89 -41.82
N SER A 106 21.82 -0.37 -42.06
CA SER A 106 22.97 -0.73 -42.90
C SER A 106 22.54 -0.73 -44.38
N PRO A 107 23.35 -0.24 -45.34
CA PRO A 107 22.94 -0.14 -46.75
C PRO A 107 22.89 -1.48 -47.50
N ASN A 108 23.48 -2.55 -46.95
CA ASN A 108 23.48 -3.88 -47.56
C ASN A 108 22.66 -4.82 -46.68
N GLY A 109 21.43 -5.12 -47.12
CA GLY A 109 20.41 -5.88 -46.39
C GLY A 109 20.76 -7.33 -46.06
N ALA A 110 21.72 -7.55 -45.17
CA ALA A 110 21.97 -8.85 -44.52
C ALA A 110 21.98 -8.66 -43.00
N GLN A 111 21.11 -9.41 -42.30
CA GLN A 111 21.10 -9.46 -40.83
C GLN A 111 22.27 -10.31 -40.34
N VAL A 112 23.29 -9.68 -39.74
CA VAL A 112 24.37 -10.39 -39.05
C VAL A 112 23.93 -10.71 -37.62
N TRP A 113 23.74 -11.99 -37.32
CA TRP A 113 23.54 -12.47 -35.96
C TRP A 113 24.91 -12.76 -35.35
N ALA A 114 25.39 -11.89 -34.46
CA ALA A 114 26.59 -12.16 -33.70
C ALA A 114 26.28 -13.22 -32.63
N LYS A 115 26.62 -14.50 -32.88
CA LYS A 115 26.75 -15.49 -31.80
C LYS A 115 28.03 -15.16 -31.03
N ALA A 116 27.88 -14.72 -29.78
CA ALA A 116 29.00 -14.68 -28.85
C ALA A 116 29.23 -16.09 -28.29
N THR A 117 30.35 -16.70 -28.67
CA THR A 117 30.91 -17.89 -28.02
C THR A 117 31.40 -17.52 -26.62
N MET A 118 30.97 -18.31 -25.62
CA MET A 118 31.51 -18.27 -24.26
C MET A 118 32.90 -18.90 -24.23
N SER A 119 33.83 -18.29 -23.50
CA SER A 119 35.04 -18.91 -22.99
C SER A 119 35.18 -18.58 -21.51
#